data_AF-A0A520Y9E6-F1
#
_entry.id   AF-A0A520Y9E6-F1
#
_cell.length_a   1.000
_cell.length_b   1.000
_cell.length_c   1.000
_cell.angle_alpha   90.00
_cell.angle_beta   90.00
_cell.angle_gamma   90.00
#
_symmetry.space_group_name_H-M   'P 1'
#
loop_
_entity.id
_entity.type
_entity.pdbx_description
1 polymer ?
#
loop_
_entity_poly.entity_id
_entity_poly.type
_entity_poly.pdbx_seq_one_letter_code
_entity_poly.pdbx_strand_id
1 'polypeptide(L)'
;MHDGPNWKLRLGVAALLLIAGMIGALWLIASSPRLASTIGLAPVSEQADTPAESTQPAFLPIPEESTPDLTNEAAPDDVRDEPIALASEESVDDLESRIIRLEGALSRAEGSAGRADALLVAFAARRAIERGVPLGYLEPLLVERFGDAHEAEVARIITASRNPVQLDELVEQYRALGPLLRSGDPDEGIWIKFRRGLADVVAIYPADQPNPRPQARYDRALVQLRLGEVESALSETLRLPGAQSAQEWINEARRYIATRSALDTIESAALLSRGENTPR
;
A
#
# COMPACT_ATOMS: atom_id res chain seq x y z
N MET A 1 -73.21 -17.77 4.20
CA MET A 1 -72.93 -16.42 4.76
C MET A 1 -71.44 -16.41 5.10
N HIS A 2 -70.62 -15.84 4.20
CA HIS A 2 -69.97 -14.52 4.37
C HIS A 2 -68.93 -14.57 5.52
N ASP A 3 -67.63 -14.33 5.37
CA ASP A 3 -66.79 -13.78 4.30
C ASP A 3 -65.35 -14.28 4.47
N GLY A 4 -64.69 -14.63 3.37
CA GLY A 4 -63.22 -14.58 3.28
C GLY A 4 -62.90 -13.79 2.03
N PRO A 5 -62.22 -12.62 2.13
CA PRO A 5 -60.85 -12.56 1.61
C PRO A 5 -60.01 -11.39 2.21
N ASN A 6 -59.46 -11.54 3.43
CA ASN A 6 -58.71 -10.44 4.07
C ASN A 6 -57.19 -10.57 3.89
N TRP A 7 -56.71 -11.75 3.46
CA TRP A 7 -55.27 -12.06 3.35
C TRP A 7 -54.62 -11.37 2.15
N LYS A 8 -55.30 -11.34 1.01
CA LYS A 8 -54.84 -10.63 -0.19
C LYS A 8 -54.80 -9.12 0.05
N LEU A 9 -55.73 -8.60 0.86
CA LEU A 9 -55.76 -7.19 1.27
C LEU A 9 -54.59 -6.85 2.20
N ARG A 10 -54.27 -7.72 3.16
CA ARG A 10 -53.11 -7.54 4.07
C ARG A 10 -51.77 -7.60 3.34
N LEU A 11 -51.62 -8.50 2.37
CA LEU A 11 -50.45 -8.53 1.50
C LEU A 11 -50.34 -7.29 0.61
N GLY A 12 -51.46 -6.82 0.06
CA GLY A 12 -51.49 -5.60 -0.74
C GLY A 12 -51.02 -4.37 0.06
N VAL A 13 -51.50 -4.22 1.30
CA VAL A 13 -51.11 -3.10 2.17
C VAL A 13 -49.63 -3.19 2.58
N ALA A 14 -49.12 -4.40 2.87
CA ALA A 14 -47.70 -4.58 3.20
C ALA A 14 -46.78 -4.25 2.00
N ALA A 15 -47.15 -4.65 0.80
CA ALA A 15 -46.42 -4.31 -0.42
C ALA A 15 -46.43 -2.79 -0.69
N LEU A 16 -47.58 -2.14 -0.45
CA LEU A 16 -47.72 -0.69 -0.64
C LEU A 16 -46.87 0.10 0.37
N LEU A 17 -46.79 -0.35 1.62
CA LEU A 17 -45.89 0.24 2.63
C LEU A 17 -44.41 0.06 2.29
N LEU A 18 -44.03 -1.08 1.70
CA LEU A 18 -42.65 -1.35 1.27
C LEU A 18 -42.27 -0.44 0.09
N ILE A 19 -43.17 -0.27 -0.88
CA ILE A 19 -42.96 0.64 -2.02
C ILE A 19 -42.92 2.10 -1.55
N ALA A 20 -43.81 2.51 -0.65
CA ALA A 20 -43.81 3.86 -0.08
C ALA A 20 -42.52 4.15 0.72
N GLY A 21 -42.02 3.17 1.48
CA GLY A 21 -40.72 3.27 2.17
C GLY A 21 -39.54 3.38 1.21
N MET A 22 -39.58 2.66 0.08
CA MET A 22 -38.53 2.71 -0.95
C MET A 22 -38.51 4.04 -1.70
N ILE A 23 -39.69 4.60 -1.99
CA ILE A 23 -39.83 5.94 -2.60
C ILE A 23 -39.37 7.02 -1.61
N GLY A 24 -39.71 6.90 -0.32
CA GLY A 24 -39.25 7.81 0.73
C GLY A 24 -37.73 7.78 0.92
N ALA A 25 -37.11 6.58 0.87
CA ALA A 25 -35.65 6.44 0.93
C ALA A 25 -34.96 7.05 -0.30
N LEU A 26 -35.53 6.88 -1.51
CA LEU A 26 -35.03 7.53 -2.72
C LEU A 26 -35.14 9.05 -2.66
N TRP A 27 -36.24 9.57 -2.09
CA TRP A 27 -36.45 11.01 -1.95
C TRP A 27 -35.49 11.63 -0.94
N LEU A 28 -35.18 10.93 0.17
CA LEU A 28 -34.24 11.40 1.19
C LEU A 28 -32.78 11.48 0.67
N ILE A 29 -32.41 10.57 -0.24
CA ILE A 29 -31.11 10.60 -0.96
C ILE A 29 -31.08 11.76 -1.96
N ALA A 30 -32.20 12.01 -2.67
CA ALA A 30 -32.31 13.09 -3.64
C ALA A 30 -32.47 14.49 -2.99
N SER A 31 -33.00 14.60 -1.77
CA SER A 31 -33.34 15.86 -1.11
C SER A 31 -32.21 16.44 -0.24
N SER A 32 -31.02 15.82 -0.25
CA SER A 32 -29.89 16.21 0.62
C SER A 32 -28.75 16.86 -0.19
N PRO A 33 -28.83 18.16 -0.56
CA PRO A 33 -27.81 18.86 -1.35
C PRO A 33 -26.54 19.23 -0.56
N ARG A 34 -26.17 18.45 0.46
CA ARG A 34 -24.93 18.65 1.25
C ARG A 34 -23.99 17.44 1.28
N LEU A 35 -24.29 16.40 0.50
CA LEU A 35 -23.41 15.23 0.32
C LEU A 35 -22.98 15.01 -1.14
N ALA A 36 -23.31 15.93 -2.05
CA ALA A 36 -22.97 15.83 -3.48
C ALA A 36 -21.61 16.43 -3.86
N SER A 37 -20.81 16.91 -2.90
CA SER A 37 -19.46 17.47 -3.16
C SER A 37 -18.31 16.53 -2.78
N THR A 38 -18.59 15.29 -2.37
CA THR A 38 -17.56 14.30 -1.97
C THR A 38 -17.52 13.05 -2.85
N ILE A 39 -18.37 12.97 -3.86
CA ILE A 39 -18.27 11.99 -4.95
C ILE A 39 -18.28 12.79 -6.23
N GLY A 40 -17.09 12.94 -6.84
CA GLY A 40 -16.84 13.77 -8.02
C GLY A 40 -17.54 13.26 -9.28
N LEU A 41 -18.87 13.38 -9.31
CA LEU A 41 -19.70 13.25 -10.49
C LEU A 41 -20.43 14.58 -10.66
N ALA A 42 -19.69 15.58 -11.13
CA ALA A 42 -20.35 16.72 -11.74
C ALA A 42 -21.13 16.19 -12.96
N PRO A 43 -22.40 16.60 -13.17
CA PRO A 43 -23.05 16.37 -14.45
C PRO A 43 -22.20 17.07 -15.51
N VAL A 44 -21.65 16.29 -16.43
CA VAL A 44 -21.14 16.82 -17.69
C VAL A 44 -22.34 17.49 -18.36
N SER A 45 -22.36 18.82 -18.32
CA SER A 45 -23.18 19.59 -19.25
C SER A 45 -22.75 19.17 -20.64
N GLU A 46 -23.68 18.54 -21.33
CA GLU A 46 -23.65 18.26 -22.76
C GLU A 46 -23.38 19.57 -23.52
N GLN A 47 -22.13 19.79 -23.90
CA GLN A 47 -21.75 20.78 -24.91
C GLN A 47 -21.75 20.06 -26.25
N ALA A 48 -22.80 20.35 -27.00
CA ALA A 48 -23.04 19.89 -28.35
C ALA A 48 -21.86 20.13 -29.30
N ASP A 49 -21.74 19.19 -30.24
CA ASP A 49 -20.75 19.11 -31.31
C ASP A 49 -20.41 20.44 -32.01
N THR A 50 -19.13 20.69 -32.14
CA THR A 50 -18.54 21.31 -33.34
C THR A 50 -17.21 20.59 -33.65
N PRO A 51 -16.98 20.14 -34.90
CA PRO A 51 -15.82 19.31 -35.25
C PRO A 51 -14.54 20.13 -35.58
N ALA A 52 -13.39 19.45 -35.46
CA ALA A 52 -11.99 19.87 -35.67
C ALA A 52 -11.37 20.57 -34.44
N GLU A 53 -10.24 20.15 -33.87
CA GLU A 53 -8.98 19.77 -34.51
C GLU A 53 -8.14 18.91 -33.53
N SER A 54 -7.33 18.00 -34.07
CA SER A 54 -6.42 17.16 -33.28
C SER A 54 -5.30 17.99 -32.63
N THR A 55 -5.43 18.31 -31.36
CA THR A 55 -4.33 18.89 -30.58
C THR A 55 -3.40 17.78 -30.10
N GLN A 56 -2.26 17.67 -30.76
CA GLN A 56 -1.04 17.03 -30.24
C GLN A 56 -0.74 17.50 -28.81
N PRO A 57 -0.12 16.67 -27.96
CA PRO A 57 0.24 17.07 -26.61
C PRO A 57 1.14 18.30 -26.66
N ALA A 58 0.67 19.41 -26.08
CA ALA A 58 1.46 20.60 -25.86
C ALA A 58 2.62 20.24 -24.92
N PHE A 59 3.82 20.28 -25.47
CA PHE A 59 5.06 20.26 -24.71
C PHE A 59 5.07 21.49 -23.80
N LEU A 60 5.12 21.28 -22.49
CA LEU A 60 5.31 22.38 -21.52
C LEU A 60 6.69 23.00 -21.77
N PRO A 61 6.84 24.33 -21.85
CA PRO A 61 8.15 24.94 -21.90
C PRO A 61 8.87 24.66 -20.57
N ILE A 62 9.96 23.92 -20.67
CA ILE A 62 10.98 23.80 -19.63
C ILE A 62 11.60 25.20 -19.49
N PRO A 63 11.78 25.77 -18.27
CA PRO A 63 12.61 26.95 -18.11
C PRO A 63 14.02 26.61 -18.60
N GLU A 64 14.46 27.27 -19.68
CA GLU A 64 15.82 27.17 -20.18
C GLU A 64 16.80 27.54 -19.06
N GLU A 65 17.48 26.53 -18.52
CA GLU A 65 18.75 26.72 -17.83
C GLU A 65 19.69 27.41 -18.82
N SER A 66 20.19 28.59 -18.46
CA SER A 66 21.27 29.26 -19.17
C SER A 66 22.51 28.37 -19.18
N THR A 67 22.71 27.63 -20.27
CA THR A 67 23.98 26.99 -20.58
C THR A 67 25.02 28.06 -20.91
N PRO A 68 26.21 28.05 -20.28
CA PRO A 68 27.31 28.94 -20.68
C PRO A 68 27.85 28.46 -22.03
N ASP A 69 27.68 29.27 -23.06
CA ASP A 69 28.28 29.03 -24.38
C ASP A 69 29.79 29.30 -24.30
N LEU A 70 30.57 28.23 -24.45
CA LEU A 70 32.01 28.25 -24.68
C LEU A 70 32.24 28.00 -26.17
N THR A 71 32.22 29.04 -27.01
CA THR A 71 32.97 29.03 -28.26
C THR A 71 33.41 30.42 -28.70
N ASN A 72 34.67 30.47 -29.09
CA ASN A 72 35.54 31.61 -29.31
C ASN A 72 35.38 32.25 -30.71
N GLU A 73 35.99 33.44 -30.85
CA GLU A 73 36.52 34.04 -32.09
C GLU A 73 35.71 35.14 -32.80
N ALA A 74 35.93 36.39 -32.36
CA ALA A 74 36.31 37.48 -33.27
C ALA A 74 36.94 38.65 -32.47
N ALA A 75 38.27 38.72 -32.47
CA ALA A 75 39.02 39.95 -32.18
C ALA A 75 39.00 40.87 -33.44
N PRO A 76 39.24 42.19 -33.34
CA PRO A 76 40.57 42.69 -32.96
C PRO A 76 40.62 43.91 -32.02
N ASP A 77 41.75 44.02 -31.34
CA ASP A 77 42.40 45.23 -30.83
C ASP A 77 41.61 46.19 -29.92
N ASP A 78 41.70 45.96 -28.61
CA ASP A 78 42.14 47.02 -27.69
C ASP A 78 42.91 46.37 -26.54
N VAL A 79 44.24 46.41 -26.60
CA VAL A 79 45.11 46.11 -25.46
C VAL A 79 44.88 47.23 -24.44
N ARG A 80 43.82 47.10 -23.65
CA ARG A 80 43.76 47.75 -22.35
C ARG A 80 44.44 46.83 -21.37
N ASP A 81 45.67 47.18 -21.04
CA ASP A 81 46.27 46.88 -19.75
C ASP A 81 45.26 47.27 -18.65
N GLU A 82 44.38 46.33 -18.27
CA GLU A 82 43.78 46.36 -16.95
C GLU A 82 44.95 46.08 -16.00
N PRO A 83 45.38 47.06 -15.19
CA PRO A 83 46.35 46.77 -14.15
C PRO A 83 45.74 45.66 -13.32
N ILE A 84 46.58 44.70 -12.91
CA ILE A 84 46.31 43.83 -11.76
C ILE A 84 46.22 44.78 -10.56
N ALA A 85 45.11 45.50 -10.47
CA ALA A 85 44.80 46.43 -9.42
C ALA A 85 44.45 45.53 -8.27
N LEU A 86 45.46 45.36 -7.40
CA LEU A 86 45.35 45.03 -5.98
C LEU A 86 43.93 44.60 -5.63
N ALA A 87 43.71 43.29 -5.57
CA ALA A 87 42.47 42.68 -5.09
C ALA A 87 41.93 43.53 -3.94
N SER A 88 40.91 44.34 -4.24
CA SER A 88 40.28 45.18 -3.25
C SER A 88 39.66 44.26 -2.22
N GLU A 89 39.73 44.60 -0.93
CA GLU A 89 39.12 43.82 0.15
C GLU A 89 37.63 43.52 -0.16
N GLU A 90 36.95 44.43 -0.87
CA GLU A 90 35.59 44.28 -1.40
C GLU A 90 35.43 43.11 -2.39
N SER A 91 36.40 42.89 -3.28
CA SER A 91 36.36 41.76 -4.23
C SER A 91 36.58 40.42 -3.51
N VAL A 92 37.38 40.43 -2.44
CA VAL A 92 37.62 39.24 -1.61
C VAL A 92 36.36 38.88 -0.82
N ASP A 93 35.67 39.87 -0.25
CA ASP A 93 34.42 39.69 0.51
C ASP A 93 33.26 39.18 -0.36
N ASP A 94 33.12 39.67 -1.61
CA ASP A 94 32.14 39.13 -2.57
C ASP A 94 32.45 37.68 -2.96
N LEU A 95 33.73 37.36 -3.22
CA LEU A 95 34.14 35.99 -3.54
C LEU A 95 33.90 35.03 -2.38
N GLU A 96 34.22 35.43 -1.14
CA GLU A 96 33.93 34.65 0.07
C GLU A 96 32.42 34.42 0.23
N SER A 97 31.62 35.48 0.10
CA SER A 97 30.16 35.40 0.13
C SER A 97 29.60 34.47 -0.97
N ARG A 98 30.20 34.49 -2.16
CA ARG A 98 29.81 33.64 -3.29
C ARG A 98 30.20 32.18 -3.06
N ILE A 99 31.36 31.91 -2.48
CA ILE A 99 31.79 30.55 -2.09
C ILE A 99 30.82 29.97 -1.06
N ILE A 100 30.45 30.72 -0.02
CA ILE A 100 29.48 30.27 1.00
C ILE A 100 28.12 29.90 0.36
N ARG A 101 27.64 30.72 -0.60
CA ARG A 101 26.39 30.41 -1.33
C ARG A 101 26.52 29.16 -2.20
N LEU A 102 27.68 28.96 -2.84
CA LEU A 102 27.98 27.79 -3.67
C LEU A 102 28.08 26.52 -2.83
N GLU A 103 28.80 26.55 -1.71
CA GLU A 103 28.89 25.44 -0.76
C GLU A 103 27.49 25.09 -0.22
N GLY A 104 26.69 26.09 0.14
CA GLY A 104 25.30 25.88 0.53
C GLY A 104 24.42 25.31 -0.59
N ALA A 105 24.66 25.67 -1.85
CA ALA A 105 23.95 25.12 -3.00
C ALA A 105 24.38 23.68 -3.33
N LEU A 106 25.68 23.40 -3.30
CA LEU A 106 26.28 22.08 -3.48
C LEU A 106 25.78 21.13 -2.39
N SER A 107 25.83 21.52 -1.12
CA SER A 107 25.34 20.70 -0.01
C SER A 107 23.85 20.37 -0.14
N ARG A 108 23.02 21.33 -0.60
CA ARG A 108 21.60 21.10 -0.87
C ARG A 108 21.39 20.15 -2.07
N ALA A 109 22.18 20.29 -3.14
CA ALA A 109 22.10 19.44 -4.33
C ALA A 109 22.56 18.01 -4.03
N GLU A 110 23.64 17.83 -3.27
CA GLU A 110 24.11 16.52 -2.81
C GLU A 110 23.07 15.86 -1.90
N GLY A 111 22.45 16.62 -0.99
CA GLY A 111 21.38 16.13 -0.13
C GLY A 111 20.13 15.71 -0.89
N SER A 112 19.74 16.44 -1.95
CA SER A 112 18.59 16.06 -2.78
C SER A 112 18.90 14.83 -3.64
N ALA A 113 20.08 14.74 -4.23
CA ALA A 113 20.53 13.58 -5.00
C ALA A 113 20.61 12.31 -4.13
N GLY A 114 21.18 12.42 -2.92
CA GLY A 114 21.22 11.29 -1.98
C GLY A 114 19.84 10.81 -1.54
N ARG A 115 18.87 11.71 -1.35
CA ARG A 115 17.48 11.34 -1.05
C ARG A 115 16.82 10.63 -2.24
N ALA A 116 17.04 11.11 -3.46
CA ALA A 116 16.51 10.48 -4.66
C ALA A 116 17.08 9.06 -4.82
N ASP A 117 18.38 8.88 -4.64
CA ASP A 117 19.02 7.56 -4.69
C ASP A 117 18.46 6.61 -3.61
N ALA A 118 18.29 7.08 -2.38
CA ALA A 118 17.67 6.30 -1.31
C ALA A 118 16.25 5.82 -1.68
N LEU A 119 15.45 6.70 -2.27
CA LEU A 119 14.09 6.36 -2.71
C LEU A 119 14.09 5.38 -3.88
N LEU A 120 15.02 5.51 -4.82
CA LEU A 120 15.17 4.58 -5.93
C LEU A 120 15.55 3.18 -5.45
N VAL A 121 16.51 3.08 -4.53
CA VAL A 121 16.92 1.80 -3.93
C VAL A 121 15.76 1.17 -3.15
N ALA A 122 15.07 1.94 -2.31
CA ALA A 122 13.92 1.46 -1.54
C ALA A 122 12.76 0.97 -2.45
N PHE A 123 12.42 1.75 -3.49
CA PHE A 123 11.38 1.39 -4.45
C PHE A 123 11.77 0.16 -5.28
N ALA A 124 13.02 0.08 -5.73
CA ALA A 124 13.53 -1.07 -6.47
C ALA A 124 13.49 -2.35 -5.61
N ALA A 125 13.85 -2.25 -4.33
CA ALA A 125 13.75 -3.36 -3.38
C ALA A 125 12.30 -3.82 -3.19
N ARG A 126 11.36 -2.89 -2.95
CA ARG A 126 9.93 -3.23 -2.86
C ARG A 126 9.44 -3.92 -4.12
N ARG A 127 9.77 -3.37 -5.30
CA ARG A 127 9.36 -3.93 -6.60
C ARG A 127 9.98 -5.31 -6.88
N ALA A 128 11.19 -5.57 -6.40
CA ALA A 128 11.81 -6.90 -6.50
C ALA A 128 11.08 -7.93 -5.65
N ILE A 129 10.81 -7.61 -4.38
CA ILE A 129 10.08 -8.48 -3.44
C ILE A 129 8.66 -8.76 -3.94
N GLU A 130 7.93 -7.73 -4.40
CA GLU A 130 6.57 -7.89 -4.92
C GLU A 130 6.50 -8.75 -6.18
N ARG A 131 7.57 -8.83 -6.97
CA ARG A 131 7.66 -9.72 -8.13
C ARG A 131 8.17 -11.12 -7.79
N GLY A 132 8.60 -11.36 -6.54
CA GLY A 132 9.30 -12.58 -6.16
C GLY A 132 10.65 -12.75 -6.87
N VAL A 133 11.33 -11.66 -7.23
CA VAL A 133 12.64 -11.68 -7.88
C VAL A 133 13.72 -11.46 -6.82
N PRO A 134 14.85 -12.21 -6.85
CA PRO A 134 15.95 -11.96 -5.93
C PRO A 134 16.52 -10.54 -6.11
N LEU A 135 16.99 -9.95 -5.02
CA LEU A 135 17.48 -8.56 -5.00
C LEU A 135 18.73 -8.37 -5.87
N GLY A 136 19.62 -9.37 -5.93
CA GLY A 136 20.84 -9.31 -6.73
C GLY A 136 21.69 -8.09 -6.36
N TYR A 137 21.90 -7.18 -7.32
CA TYR A 137 22.70 -5.98 -7.11
C TYR A 137 22.11 -5.01 -6.06
N LEU A 138 20.82 -5.13 -5.74
CA LEU A 138 20.17 -4.29 -4.72
C LEU A 138 20.58 -4.67 -3.30
N GLU A 139 21.07 -5.88 -3.05
CA GLU A 139 21.53 -6.29 -1.70
C GLU A 139 22.65 -5.40 -1.16
N PRO A 140 23.80 -5.24 -1.86
CA PRO A 140 24.87 -4.37 -1.36
C PRO A 140 24.44 -2.90 -1.28
N LEU A 141 23.60 -2.42 -2.21
CA LEU A 141 23.08 -1.05 -2.18
C LEU A 141 22.18 -0.79 -0.97
N LEU A 142 21.36 -1.76 -0.58
CA LEU A 142 20.53 -1.66 0.64
C LEU A 142 21.40 -1.61 1.90
N VAL A 143 22.44 -2.44 1.96
CA VAL A 143 23.37 -2.47 3.09
C VAL A 143 24.15 -1.15 3.17
N GLU A 144 24.69 -0.67 2.06
CA GLU A 144 25.41 0.59 2.01
C GLU A 144 24.53 1.78 2.40
N ARG A 145 23.27 1.80 1.94
CA ARG A 145 22.40 2.95 2.14
C ARG A 145 21.69 2.96 3.49
N PHE A 146 21.29 1.81 4.00
CA PHE A 146 20.42 1.69 5.17
C PHE A 146 21.01 0.84 6.31
N GLY A 147 22.13 0.14 6.09
CA GLY A 147 22.70 -0.81 7.04
C GLY A 147 23.08 -0.19 8.39
N ASP A 148 23.56 1.05 8.43
CA ASP A 148 23.99 1.70 9.68
C ASP A 148 22.86 1.98 10.67
N ALA A 149 21.66 2.28 10.16
CA ALA A 149 20.50 2.69 10.98
C ALA A 149 19.39 1.63 11.03
N HIS A 150 19.31 0.76 10.03
CA HIS A 150 18.22 -0.19 9.81
C HIS A 150 18.73 -1.60 9.47
N GLU A 151 19.78 -2.04 10.17
CA GLU A 151 20.42 -3.35 9.95
C GLU A 151 19.41 -4.50 9.99
N ALA A 152 18.50 -4.49 10.97
CA ALA A 152 17.53 -5.56 11.18
C ALA A 152 16.50 -5.65 10.03
N GLU A 153 16.05 -4.50 9.51
CA GLU A 153 15.12 -4.39 8.40
C GLU A 153 15.79 -4.83 7.08
N VAL A 154 17.02 -4.37 6.83
CA VAL A 154 17.81 -4.77 5.66
C VAL A 154 18.06 -6.27 5.65
N ALA A 155 18.52 -6.84 6.78
CA ALA A 155 18.74 -8.27 6.91
C ALA A 155 17.46 -9.09 6.66
N ARG A 156 16.30 -8.57 7.10
CA ARG A 156 15.00 -9.20 6.86
C ARG A 156 14.60 -9.17 5.39
N ILE A 157 14.77 -8.04 4.71
CA ILE A 157 14.48 -7.88 3.28
C ILE A 157 15.37 -8.82 2.44
N ILE A 158 16.66 -8.87 2.74
CA ILE A 158 17.62 -9.76 2.06
C ILE A 158 17.21 -11.22 2.27
N THR A 159 16.92 -11.62 3.51
CA THR A 159 16.49 -12.99 3.83
C THR A 159 15.18 -13.34 3.11
N ALA A 160 14.21 -12.43 3.11
CA ALA A 160 12.93 -12.62 2.44
C ALA A 160 13.07 -12.72 0.92
N SER A 161 14.02 -12.00 0.31
CA SER A 161 14.24 -12.07 -1.14
C SER A 161 14.69 -13.44 -1.65
N ARG A 162 15.29 -14.25 -0.78
CA ARG A 162 15.76 -15.61 -1.11
C ARG A 162 14.62 -16.63 -1.11
N ASN A 163 13.55 -16.35 -0.38
CA ASN A 163 12.35 -17.18 -0.33
C ASN A 163 11.12 -16.25 -0.21
N PRO A 164 10.71 -15.63 -1.32
CA PRO A 164 9.65 -14.63 -1.31
C PRO A 164 8.29 -15.29 -1.12
N VAL A 165 7.56 -14.85 -0.10
CA VAL A 165 6.17 -15.27 0.15
C VAL A 165 5.25 -14.32 -0.62
N GLN A 166 4.42 -14.86 -1.50
CA GLN A 166 3.46 -14.06 -2.29
C GLN A 166 2.05 -14.11 -1.70
N LEU A 167 1.29 -13.03 -1.92
CA LEU A 167 -0.08 -12.94 -1.42
C LEU A 167 -0.99 -13.99 -2.06
N ASP A 168 -0.86 -14.21 -3.36
CA ASP A 168 -1.68 -15.18 -4.09
C ASP A 168 -1.42 -16.61 -3.59
N GLU A 169 -0.16 -16.92 -3.29
CA GLU A 169 0.24 -18.20 -2.72
C GLU A 169 -0.34 -18.38 -1.31
N LEU A 170 -0.26 -17.37 -0.45
CA LEU A 170 -0.90 -17.38 0.87
C LEU A 170 -2.41 -17.63 0.76
N VAL A 171 -3.08 -17.00 -0.22
CA VAL A 171 -4.51 -17.19 -0.49
C VAL A 171 -4.81 -18.62 -0.94
N GLU A 172 -4.01 -19.16 -1.84
CA GLU A 172 -4.16 -20.52 -2.36
C GLU A 172 -3.96 -21.57 -1.26
N GLN A 173 -2.88 -21.47 -0.50
CA GLN A 173 -2.60 -22.34 0.64
C GLN A 173 -3.72 -22.27 1.69
N TYR A 174 -4.23 -21.06 1.98
CA TYR A 174 -5.34 -20.89 2.92
C TYR A 174 -6.63 -21.57 2.45
N ARG A 175 -6.90 -21.59 1.14
CA ARG A 175 -8.04 -22.34 0.56
C ARG A 175 -7.84 -23.84 0.71
N ALA A 176 -6.65 -24.35 0.45
CA ALA A 176 -6.32 -25.76 0.62
C ALA A 176 -6.50 -26.22 2.08
N LEU A 177 -6.14 -25.37 3.05
CA LEU A 177 -6.31 -25.61 4.48
C LEU A 177 -7.76 -25.49 4.97
N GLY A 178 -8.69 -25.04 4.13
CA GLY A 178 -10.06 -24.70 4.52
C GLY A 178 -10.80 -25.79 5.32
N PRO A 179 -10.81 -27.07 4.92
CA PRO A 179 -11.42 -28.13 5.71
C PRO A 179 -10.81 -28.27 7.11
N LEU A 180 -9.47 -28.34 7.20
CA LEU A 180 -8.74 -28.51 8.45
C LEU A 180 -8.98 -27.35 9.43
N LEU A 181 -8.88 -26.12 8.93
CA LEU A 181 -9.09 -24.90 9.70
C LEU A 181 -10.50 -24.85 10.33
N ARG A 182 -11.51 -25.38 9.64
CA ARG A 182 -12.91 -25.35 10.09
C ARG A 182 -13.28 -26.49 11.04
N SER A 183 -12.69 -27.68 10.87
CA SER A 183 -13.07 -28.87 11.62
C SER A 183 -12.36 -29.00 12.98
N GLY A 184 -11.22 -28.34 13.18
CA GLY A 184 -10.37 -28.58 14.36
C GLY A 184 -9.70 -29.95 14.31
N ASP A 185 -8.75 -30.19 15.23
CA ASP A 185 -8.09 -31.49 15.34
C ASP A 185 -9.14 -32.58 15.66
N PRO A 186 -9.27 -33.63 14.81
CA PRO A 186 -10.20 -34.72 15.07
C PRO A 186 -10.01 -35.35 16.46
N ASP A 187 -8.76 -35.47 16.94
CA ASP A 187 -8.44 -36.27 18.12
C ASP A 187 -8.94 -35.63 19.43
N GLU A 188 -8.93 -34.30 19.51
CA GLU A 188 -9.38 -33.55 20.68
C GLU A 188 -10.92 -33.58 20.81
N GLY A 189 -11.62 -33.63 19.68
CA GLY A 189 -13.08 -33.76 19.63
C GLY A 189 -13.59 -35.17 19.86
N ILE A 190 -12.89 -36.20 19.37
CA ILE A 190 -13.34 -37.60 19.43
C ILE A 190 -13.29 -38.14 20.85
N TRP A 191 -12.23 -37.86 21.63
CA TRP A 191 -12.11 -38.32 23.02
C TRP A 191 -13.17 -37.70 23.95
N ILE A 192 -13.47 -36.41 23.76
CA ILE A 192 -14.50 -35.69 24.52
C ILE A 192 -15.90 -36.16 24.13
N LYS A 193 -16.14 -36.41 22.83
CA LYS A 193 -17.41 -36.99 22.33
C LYS A 193 -17.60 -38.42 22.82
N PHE A 194 -16.54 -39.23 22.90
CA PHE A 194 -16.60 -40.61 23.41
C PHE A 194 -16.98 -40.66 24.89
N ARG A 195 -16.33 -39.84 25.74
CA ARG A 195 -16.68 -39.74 27.17
C ARG A 195 -18.10 -39.22 27.39
N ARG A 196 -18.59 -38.33 26.52
CA ARG A 196 -19.95 -37.78 26.61
C ARG A 196 -21.01 -38.74 26.07
N GLY A 197 -20.71 -39.50 25.02
CA GLY A 197 -21.61 -40.50 24.44
C GLY A 197 -21.87 -41.69 25.36
N LEU A 198 -20.95 -42.00 26.29
CA LEU A 198 -21.21 -42.98 27.36
C LEU A 198 -22.18 -42.45 28.43
N ALA A 199 -22.35 -41.13 28.56
CA ALA A 199 -23.29 -40.50 29.49
C ALA A 199 -24.64 -40.13 28.85
N ASP A 200 -24.70 -40.07 27.51
CA ASP A 200 -25.81 -39.51 26.76
C ASP A 200 -26.27 -40.51 25.69
N VAL A 201 -26.88 -41.59 26.17
CA VAL A 201 -27.59 -42.55 25.32
C VAL A 201 -28.87 -41.88 24.82
N VAL A 202 -28.91 -41.69 23.49
CA VAL A 202 -30.01 -41.20 22.62
C VAL A 202 -30.13 -39.69 22.45
N ALA A 203 -29.35 -39.15 21.50
CA ALA A 203 -29.78 -38.05 20.66
C ALA A 203 -29.26 -38.27 19.22
N ILE A 204 -30.14 -38.72 18.33
CA ILE A 204 -29.88 -38.73 16.88
C ILE A 204 -29.98 -37.27 16.42
N TYR A 205 -28.85 -36.58 16.37
CA TYR A 205 -28.74 -35.28 15.74
C TYR A 205 -28.20 -35.47 14.30
N PRO A 206 -28.84 -34.91 13.27
CA PRO A 206 -28.30 -34.94 11.92
C PRO A 206 -26.94 -34.22 11.89
N ALA A 207 -25.88 -34.94 11.51
CA ALA A 207 -24.49 -34.44 11.52
C ALA A 207 -24.17 -33.42 10.40
N ASP A 208 -25.19 -32.87 9.73
CA ASP A 208 -25.04 -32.23 8.41
C ASP A 208 -25.27 -30.70 8.43
N GLN A 209 -25.18 -30.07 9.61
CA GLN A 209 -25.19 -28.60 9.72
C GLN A 209 -23.81 -28.10 10.19
N PRO A 210 -23.00 -27.50 9.29
CA PRO A 210 -21.76 -26.84 9.68
C PRO A 210 -22.04 -25.82 10.78
N ASN A 211 -21.25 -25.82 11.85
CA ASN A 211 -21.34 -24.78 12.88
C ASN A 211 -21.13 -23.41 12.18
N PRO A 212 -22.10 -22.48 12.22
CA PRO A 212 -22.02 -21.24 11.47
C PRO A 212 -20.88 -20.33 11.95
N ARG A 213 -20.38 -20.55 13.18
CA ARG A 213 -19.34 -19.69 13.77
C ARG A 213 -17.94 -19.91 13.14
N PRO A 214 -17.35 -21.11 13.10
CA PRO A 214 -16.05 -21.31 12.44
C PRO A 214 -16.07 -21.04 10.93
N GLN A 215 -17.16 -21.41 10.25
CA GLN A 215 -17.31 -21.16 8.81
C GLN A 215 -17.27 -19.65 8.50
N ALA A 216 -18.08 -18.85 9.19
CA ALA A 216 -18.13 -17.40 8.97
C ALA A 216 -16.80 -16.69 9.31
N ARG A 217 -16.03 -17.22 10.27
CA ARG A 217 -14.69 -16.71 10.59
C ARG A 217 -13.69 -16.99 9.47
N TYR A 218 -13.67 -18.23 8.98
CA TYR A 218 -12.85 -18.63 7.84
C TYR A 218 -13.16 -17.78 6.60
N ASP A 219 -14.45 -17.60 6.28
CA ASP A 219 -14.85 -16.82 5.11
C ASP A 219 -14.43 -15.35 5.22
N ARG A 220 -14.52 -14.76 6.43
CA ARG A 220 -14.04 -13.41 6.72
C ARG A 220 -12.53 -13.28 6.55
N ALA A 221 -11.77 -14.20 7.13
CA ALA A 221 -10.32 -14.23 7.00
C ALA A 221 -9.89 -14.36 5.54
N LEU A 222 -10.58 -15.20 4.75
CA LEU A 222 -10.31 -15.37 3.32
C LEU A 222 -10.65 -14.12 2.49
N VAL A 223 -11.66 -13.33 2.90
CA VAL A 223 -11.94 -12.02 2.27
C VAL A 223 -10.83 -11.04 2.61
N GLN A 224 -10.44 -10.93 3.88
CA GLN A 224 -9.35 -10.04 4.32
C GLN A 224 -8.02 -10.37 3.60
N LEU A 225 -7.68 -11.65 3.51
CA LEU A 225 -6.47 -12.10 2.83
C LEU A 225 -6.49 -11.70 1.34
N ARG A 226 -7.62 -11.82 0.66
CA ARG A 226 -7.78 -11.37 -0.74
C ARG A 226 -7.66 -9.86 -0.91
N LEU A 227 -7.95 -9.09 0.14
CA LEU A 227 -7.76 -7.63 0.16
C LEU A 227 -6.33 -7.23 0.53
N GLY A 228 -5.44 -8.20 0.82
CA GLY A 228 -4.08 -7.94 1.29
C GLY A 228 -3.98 -7.66 2.80
N GLU A 229 -5.08 -7.78 3.55
CA GLU A 229 -5.12 -7.58 5.00
C GLU A 229 -4.62 -8.82 5.75
N VAL A 230 -3.37 -9.22 5.50
CA VAL A 230 -2.78 -10.48 6.01
C VAL A 230 -2.71 -10.52 7.53
N GLU A 231 -2.41 -9.40 8.20
CA GLU A 231 -2.39 -9.30 9.66
C GLU A 231 -3.77 -9.61 10.27
N SER A 232 -4.83 -9.04 9.69
CA SER A 232 -6.20 -9.27 10.16
C SER A 232 -6.62 -10.72 9.91
N ALA A 233 -6.35 -11.24 8.71
CA ALA A 233 -6.61 -12.63 8.37
C ALA A 233 -5.86 -13.62 9.28
N LEU A 234 -4.61 -13.32 9.64
CA LEU A 234 -3.82 -14.11 10.57
C LEU A 234 -4.47 -14.14 11.97
N SER A 235 -4.86 -12.98 12.49
CA SER A 235 -5.52 -12.88 13.81
C SER A 235 -6.83 -13.68 13.88
N GLU A 236 -7.60 -13.68 12.79
CA GLU A 236 -8.86 -14.42 12.71
C GLU A 236 -8.60 -15.93 12.54
N THR A 237 -7.55 -16.29 11.81
CA THR A 237 -7.13 -17.69 11.62
C THR A 237 -6.66 -18.32 12.92
N LEU A 238 -5.92 -17.59 13.76
CA LEU A 238 -5.49 -18.07 15.08
C LEU A 238 -6.65 -18.40 16.02
N ARG A 239 -7.85 -17.88 15.73
CA ARG A 239 -9.09 -18.15 16.49
C ARG A 239 -9.90 -19.31 15.93
N LEU A 240 -9.48 -19.89 14.80
CA LEU A 240 -10.13 -21.06 14.23
C LEU A 240 -9.73 -22.32 15.02
N PRO A 241 -10.64 -23.30 15.13
CA PRO A 241 -10.36 -24.52 15.88
C PRO A 241 -9.20 -25.33 15.29
N GLY A 242 -9.00 -25.26 13.96
CA GLY A 242 -7.91 -25.94 13.26
C GLY A 242 -6.62 -25.12 13.11
N ALA A 243 -6.47 -24.00 13.83
CA ALA A 243 -5.29 -23.14 13.71
C ALA A 243 -3.96 -23.89 13.96
N GLN A 244 -4.00 -24.88 14.87
CA GLN A 244 -2.84 -25.71 15.21
C GLN A 244 -2.33 -26.54 14.03
N SER A 245 -3.20 -26.90 13.09
CA SER A 245 -2.85 -27.66 11.89
C SER A 245 -2.32 -26.78 10.74
N ALA A 246 -2.31 -25.46 10.91
CA ALA A 246 -1.91 -24.48 9.89
C ALA A 246 -0.61 -23.72 10.24
N GLN A 247 0.31 -24.34 11.01
CA GLN A 247 1.53 -23.67 11.48
C GLN A 247 2.43 -23.17 10.34
N GLU A 248 2.54 -23.95 9.27
CA GLU A 248 3.34 -23.56 8.09
C GLU A 248 2.81 -22.26 7.48
N TRP A 249 1.51 -22.22 7.18
CA TRP A 249 0.85 -21.01 6.68
C TRP A 249 0.96 -19.83 7.66
N ILE A 250 0.81 -20.08 8.97
CA ILE A 250 0.98 -19.04 10.00
C ILE A 250 2.39 -18.44 9.96
N ASN A 251 3.42 -19.27 9.80
CA ASN A 251 4.81 -18.82 9.72
C ASN A 251 5.09 -18.03 8.44
N GLU A 252 4.51 -18.43 7.31
CA GLU A 252 4.61 -17.69 6.05
C GLU A 252 3.89 -16.35 6.11
N ALA A 253 2.68 -16.30 6.67
CA ALA A 253 1.93 -15.06 6.87
C ALA A 253 2.72 -14.07 7.75
N ARG A 254 3.32 -14.55 8.85
CA ARG A 254 4.20 -13.72 9.69
C ARG A 254 5.42 -13.21 8.94
N ARG A 255 6.06 -14.06 8.11
CA ARG A 255 7.21 -13.65 7.29
C ARG A 255 6.81 -12.59 6.27
N TYR A 256 5.67 -12.74 5.63
CA TYR A 256 5.10 -11.77 4.70
C TYR A 256 4.90 -10.40 5.38
N ILE A 257 4.20 -10.38 6.51
CA ILE A 257 3.94 -9.17 7.31
C ILE A 257 5.27 -8.51 7.73
N ALA A 258 6.18 -9.31 8.29
CA ALA A 258 7.46 -8.83 8.79
C ALA A 258 8.31 -8.20 7.67
N THR A 259 8.25 -8.77 6.46
CA THR A 259 8.94 -8.24 5.27
C THR A 259 8.30 -6.94 4.80
N ARG A 260 6.96 -6.86 4.75
CA ARG A 260 6.26 -5.64 4.36
C ARG A 260 6.55 -4.50 5.32
N SER A 261 6.47 -4.76 6.62
CA SER A 261 6.83 -3.78 7.64
C SER A 261 8.27 -3.29 7.51
N ALA A 262 9.24 -4.18 7.22
CA ALA A 262 10.62 -3.76 7.00
C ALA A 262 10.78 -2.86 5.76
N LEU A 263 10.09 -3.19 4.65
CA LEU A 263 10.07 -2.33 3.46
C LEU A 263 9.48 -0.95 3.75
N ASP A 264 8.39 -0.88 4.52
CA ASP A 264 7.75 0.37 4.90
C ASP A 264 8.66 1.23 5.80
N THR A 265 9.42 0.60 6.70
CA THR A 265 10.44 1.28 7.51
C THR A 265 11.56 1.84 6.64
N ILE A 266 12.08 1.08 5.68
CA ILE A 266 13.14 1.54 4.76
C ILE A 266 12.63 2.66 3.84
N GLU A 267 11.40 2.59 3.35
CA GLU A 267 10.79 3.68 2.57
C GLU A 267 10.64 4.95 3.40
N SER A 268 10.16 4.83 4.64
CA SER A 268 10.07 5.95 5.58
C SER A 268 11.45 6.53 5.86
N ALA A 269 12.45 5.68 6.07
CA ALA A 269 13.83 6.10 6.25
C ALA A 269 14.39 6.80 5.01
N ALA A 270 14.04 6.35 3.80
CA ALA A 270 14.47 7.00 2.56
C ALA A 270 13.87 8.43 2.41
N LEU A 271 12.65 8.64 2.89
CA LEU A 271 12.02 9.97 2.92
C LEU A 271 12.69 10.90 3.95
N LEU A 272 13.17 10.33 5.08
CA LEU A 272 13.74 11.07 6.21
C LEU A 272 15.27 11.24 6.14
N SER A 273 15.96 10.35 5.43
CA SER A 273 17.41 10.36 5.18
C SER A 273 17.74 11.51 4.23
N ARG A 274 18.48 12.57 4.59
CA ARG A 274 19.20 12.93 5.80
C ARG A 274 19.28 14.46 5.81
N GLY A 275 18.67 15.11 6.79
CA GLY A 275 18.86 16.53 7.12
C GLY A 275 19.91 16.76 8.21
N GLU A 276 20.58 15.71 8.67
CA GLU A 276 21.58 15.75 9.74
C GLU A 276 22.93 15.28 9.22
N ASN A 277 23.69 16.21 8.64
CA ASN A 277 25.15 16.12 8.60
C ASN A 277 25.67 16.97 9.76
N THR A 278 25.74 16.39 10.95
CA THR A 278 26.56 16.95 12.03
C THR A 278 27.83 16.12 12.08
N PRO A 279 28.99 16.64 11.62
CA PRO A 279 30.25 15.95 11.84
C PRO A 279 30.53 15.87 13.35
N ARG A 280 31.00 14.71 13.81
CA ARG A 280 31.63 14.58 15.14
C ARG A 280 33.08 15.02 15.06
#